data_AF-A0A7W4HMC7-F1
#
_entry.id   AF-A0A7W4HMC7-F1
#
_cell.length_a   1.000
_cell.length_b   1.000
_cell.length_c   1.000
_cell.angle_alpha   90.00
_cell.angle_beta   90.00
_cell.angle_gamma   90.00
#
_symmetry.space_group_name_H-M   'P 1'
#
loop_
_entity.id
_entity.type
_entity.pdbx_description
1 polymer ?
#
loop_
_entity_poly.entity_id
_entity_poly.type
_entity_poly.pdbx_seq_one_letter_code
_entity_poly.pdbx_strand_id
1 'polypeptide(L)' 'SQAEIDKIIAALQGNFEDKVYDYTKIFFTGDDALPRWAGYKLGYYFVKQHLHQTSQTIAQATLASYKDFIL' A
#
# COMPACT_ATOMS: atom_id res chain seq x y z
N SER A 1 7.70 -4.78 10.53
CA SER A 1 9.00 -5.35 10.10
C SER A 1 8.84 -5.95 8.70
N GLN A 2 9.91 -6.34 7.99
CA GLN A 2 9.76 -6.96 6.66
C GLN A 2 8.82 -8.18 6.70
N ALA A 3 9.01 -9.08 7.68
CA ALA A 3 8.16 -10.25 7.87
C ALA A 3 6.66 -9.93 8.12
N GLU A 4 6.35 -8.79 8.72
CA GLU A 4 4.95 -8.35 8.89
C GLU A 4 4.36 -7.88 7.56
N ILE A 5 5.13 -7.14 6.76
CA ILE A 5 4.72 -6.70 5.42
C ILE A 5 4.51 -7.91 4.52
N ASP A 6 5.42 -8.89 4.55
CA ASP A 6 5.31 -10.11 3.75
C ASP A 6 4.02 -10.88 4.06
N LYS A 7 3.61 -10.93 5.34
CA LYS A 7 2.33 -11.51 5.76
C LYS A 7 1.13 -10.74 5.21
N ILE A 8 1.17 -9.40 5.28
CA ILE A 8 0.10 -8.55 4.74
C ILE A 8 -0.02 -8.74 3.22
N ILE A 9 1.11 -8.79 2.50
CA ILE A 9 1.13 -9.05 1.05
C ILE A 9 0.55 -10.43 0.75
N ALA A 10 1.00 -11.48 1.43
CA ALA A 10 0.49 -12.84 1.20
C ALA A 10 -1.02 -12.94 1.41
N ALA A 11 -1.57 -12.21 2.39
CA ALA A 11 -3.00 -12.19 2.69
C ALA A 11 -3.84 -11.36 1.70
N LEU A 12 -3.27 -10.33 1.06
CA LEU A 12 -4.02 -9.39 0.22
C LEU A 12 -3.70 -9.47 -1.28
N GLN A 13 -2.57 -10.08 -1.68
CA GLN A 13 -2.07 -10.05 -3.06
C GLN A 13 -3.08 -10.53 -4.11
N GLY A 14 -3.90 -11.53 -3.77
CA GLY A 14 -4.92 -12.06 -4.67
C GLY A 14 -6.07 -11.08 -4.94
N ASN A 15 -6.21 -10.06 -4.10
CA ASN A 15 -7.33 -9.12 -4.07
C ASN A 15 -6.89 -7.69 -4.41
N PHE A 16 -5.66 -7.47 -4.87
CA PHE A 16 -5.16 -6.11 -5.18
C PHE A 16 -5.92 -5.44 -6.32
N GLU A 17 -6.49 -6.21 -7.24
CA GLU A 17 -7.31 -5.70 -8.34
C GLU A 17 -8.81 -5.61 -7.97
N ASP A 18 -9.20 -6.13 -6.79
CA ASP A 18 -10.59 -6.18 -6.38
C ASP A 18 -11.12 -4.78 -6.08
N LYS A 19 -12.26 -4.45 -6.70
CA LYS A 19 -13.00 -3.22 -6.41
C LYS A 19 -13.94 -3.35 -5.23
N VAL A 20 -14.18 -4.58 -4.77
CA VAL A 20 -15.04 -4.90 -3.63
C VAL A 20 -14.19 -5.61 -2.59
N TYR A 21 -13.76 -4.87 -1.57
CA TYR A 21 -12.93 -5.38 -0.48
C TYR A 21 -13.43 -4.86 0.86
N ASP A 22 -13.09 -5.56 1.94
CA ASP A 22 -13.44 -5.15 3.30
C ASP A 22 -12.56 -3.98 3.75
N TYR A 23 -13.01 -2.76 3.43
CA TYR A 23 -12.33 -1.52 3.77
C TYR A 23 -12.12 -1.37 5.28
N THR A 24 -13.12 -1.72 6.09
CA THR A 24 -13.06 -1.60 7.54
C THR A 24 -11.97 -2.52 8.12
N LYS A 25 -11.94 -3.78 7.68
CA LYS A 25 -10.92 -4.75 8.08
C LYS A 25 -9.53 -4.31 7.67
N ILE A 26 -9.34 -3.94 6.41
CA ILE A 26 -8.01 -3.65 5.86
C ILE A 26 -7.43 -2.36 6.46
N PHE A 27 -8.23 -1.31 6.62
CA PHE A 27 -7.73 0.01 7.02
C PHE A 27 -7.86 0.32 8.51
N PHE A 28 -8.80 -0.29 9.26
CA PHE A 28 -9.07 0.13 10.65
C PHE A 28 -8.96 -0.95 11.71
N THR A 29 -9.52 -2.14 11.48
CA THR A 29 -9.67 -3.14 12.55
C THR A 29 -8.62 -4.23 12.50
N GLY A 30 -8.30 -4.77 11.31
CA GLY A 30 -7.58 -6.04 11.18
C GLY A 30 -8.43 -7.23 11.65
N ASP A 31 -7.77 -8.38 11.77
CA ASP A 31 -8.27 -9.65 12.33
C ASP A 31 -7.08 -10.58 12.66
N ASP A 32 -7.33 -11.89 12.80
CA ASP A 32 -6.27 -12.88 13.07
C ASP A 32 -5.25 -13.00 11.93
N ALA A 33 -5.64 -12.65 10.70
CA ALA A 33 -4.78 -12.73 9.51
C ALA A 33 -4.08 -11.39 9.19
N LEU A 34 -4.75 -10.27 9.44
CA LEU A 34 -4.26 -8.93 9.15
C LEU A 34 -4.06 -8.12 10.43
N PRO A 35 -2.88 -7.52 10.64
CA PRO A 35 -2.72 -6.58 11.73
C PRO A 35 -3.62 -5.36 11.52
N ARG A 36 -3.96 -4.70 12.63
CA ARG A 36 -4.59 -3.39 12.58
C ARG A 36 -3.78 -2.44 11.69
N TRP A 37 -4.49 -1.67 10.86
CA TRP A 37 -3.92 -0.71 9.90
C TRP A 37 -3.06 -1.35 8.80
N ALA A 38 -3.36 -2.60 8.42
CA ALA A 38 -2.65 -3.31 7.35
C ALA A 38 -2.56 -2.49 6.05
N GLY A 39 -3.65 -1.84 5.63
CA GLY A 39 -3.68 -0.99 4.44
C GLY A 39 -2.68 0.17 4.49
N TYR A 40 -2.57 0.86 5.63
CA TYR A 40 -1.61 1.96 5.80
C TYR A 40 -0.16 1.47 5.83
N LYS A 41 0.10 0.36 6.54
CA LYS A 41 1.43 -0.25 6.59
C LYS A 41 1.90 -0.68 5.20
N LEU A 42 1.01 -1.31 4.43
CA LEU A 42 1.28 -1.75 3.06
C LEU A 42 1.48 -0.57 2.11
N GLY A 43 0.61 0.44 2.18
CA GLY A 43 0.74 1.64 1.35
C GLY A 43 2.06 2.38 1.61
N TYR A 44 2.46 2.53 2.87
CA TYR A 44 3.75 3.13 3.22
C TYR A 44 4.94 2.33 2.67
N TYR A 45 4.88 0.99 2.75
CA TYR A 45 5.90 0.12 2.17
C TYR A 45 6.05 0.34 0.66
N PHE A 46 4.94 0.36 -0.10
CA PHE A 46 5.00 0.59 -1.54
C PHE A 46 5.54 1.97 -1.90
N VAL A 47 5.17 3.02 -1.17
CA VAL A 47 5.76 4.35 -1.35
C VAL A 47 7.27 4.31 -1.13
N LYS A 48 7.74 3.72 -0.03
CA LYS A 48 9.19 3.63 0.26
C LYS A 48 9.93 2.82 -0.80
N GLN A 49 9.37 1.72 -1.26
CA GLN A 49 9.94 0.88 -2.32
C GLN A 49 10.04 1.66 -3.63
N HIS A 50 8.98 2.35 -4.03
CA HIS A 50 8.95 3.16 -5.24
C HIS A 50 10.03 4.26 -5.21
N LEU A 51 10.10 5.05 -4.13
CA LEU A 51 11.10 6.12 -3.99
C LEU A 51 12.54 5.58 -4.03
N HIS A 52 12.79 4.42 -3.43
CA HIS A 52 14.09 3.77 -3.48
C HIS A 52 14.46 3.34 -4.91
N GLN A 53 13.51 2.77 -5.65
CA GLN A 53 13.72 2.30 -7.02
C GLN A 53 13.93 3.44 -8.02
N THR A 54 13.21 4.56 -7.85
CA THR A 54 13.27 5.70 -8.78
C THR A 54 14.29 6.76 -8.41
N SER A 55 14.89 6.65 -7.21
CA SER A 55 15.75 7.71 -6.64
C SER A 55 15.06 9.09 -6.58
N GLN A 56 13.73 9.10 -6.52
CA GLN A 56 12.94 10.32 -6.43
C GLN A 56 12.70 10.71 -4.96
N THR A 57 12.56 12.01 -4.75
CA THR A 57 11.93 12.52 -3.53
C THR A 57 10.42 12.29 -3.57
N ILE A 58 9.78 12.25 -2.39
CA ILE A 58 8.31 12.13 -2.31
C ILE A 58 7.60 13.27 -3.05
N ALA A 59 8.14 14.50 -3.02
CA ALA A 59 7.57 15.62 -3.74
C ALA A 59 7.60 15.40 -5.26
N GLN A 60 8.72 14.91 -5.80
CA GLN A 60 8.86 14.60 -7.23
C GLN A 60 7.90 13.48 -7.66
N ALA A 61 7.83 12.38 -6.91
CA ALA A 61 6.94 11.27 -7.21
C ALA A 61 5.46 11.69 -7.15
N THR A 62 5.08 12.46 -6.12
CA THR A 62 3.72 13.00 -5.97
C THR A 62 3.37 13.93 -7.13
N LEU A 63 4.24 14.89 -7.48
CA LEU A 63 4.01 15.78 -8.62
C LEU A 63 3.91 15.01 -9.95
N ALA A 64 4.72 13.96 -10.12
CA ALA A 64 4.67 13.10 -11.30
C ALA A 64 3.32 12.36 -11.40
N SER A 65 2.79 11.84 -10.29
CA SER A 65 1.49 11.14 -10.29
C SER A 65 0.32 12.02 -10.72
N TYR A 66 0.41 13.35 -10.56
CA TYR A 66 -0.62 14.28 -11.03
C TYR A 66 -0.51 14.65 -12.51
N LYS A 67 0.64 14.40 -13.16
CA LYS A 67 0.79 14.71 -14.59
C LYS A 67 -0.13 13.86 -15.46
N ASP A 68 -0.40 12.62 -15.05
CA ASP A 68 -1.32 11.73 -15.75
C ASP A 68 -2.81 12.05 -15.47
N PHE A 69 -3.10 12.96 -14.52
CA PHE A 69 -4.46 13.44 -14.22
C PHE A 69 -4.84 14.69 -15.01
N ILE A 70 -3.90 15.35 -15.68
CA ILE A 70 -4.18 16.49 -16.55
C ILE A 70 -4.57 15.94 -17.92
N LEU A 71 -5.88 15.76 -18.12
CA LEU A 71 -6.54 15.67 -19.43
C LEU A 71 -6.66 17.06 -20.07
#